data_AF-A0A098TFN3-F1
#
_entry.id   AF-A0A098TFN3-F1
#
_cell.length_a   1.000
_cell.length_b   1.000
_cell.length_c   1.000
_cell.angle_alpha   90.00
_cell.angle_beta   90.00
_cell.angle_gamma   90.00
#
_symmetry.space_group_name_H-M   'P 1'
#
loop_
_entity.id
_entity.type
_entity.pdbx_description
1 polymer ?
#
loop_
_entity_poly.entity_id
_entity_poly.type
_entity_poly.pdbx_seq_one_letter_code
_entity_poly.pdbx_strand_id
1 'polypeptide(L)' 'MSRPIARLFTDHPHSVDETYLEHMKFAGWFAGRLFLAASAALVHALLPFTFEKTASRMINEMHHRMHNRSR' A
#
# COMPACT_ATOMS: atom_id res chain seq x y z
N MET A 1 21.69 18.76 16.40
CA MET A 1 22.37 18.54 15.09
C MET A 1 21.30 18.21 14.06
N SER A 2 21.13 19.02 13.02
CA SER A 2 20.14 18.79 11.96
C SER A 2 20.49 17.54 11.17
N ARG A 3 19.55 16.61 11.01
CA ARG A 3 19.73 15.47 10.11
C ARG A 3 19.69 15.98 8.66
N PRO A 4 20.60 15.55 7.77
CA PRO A 4 20.51 15.88 6.36
C PRO A 4 19.18 15.38 5.80
N ILE A 5 18.47 16.20 5.03
CA ILE A 5 17.15 15.89 4.45
C ILE A 5 17.15 14.55 3.70
N ALA A 6 18.25 14.21 3.01
CA ALA A 6 18.41 12.93 2.32
C ALA A 6 18.21 11.71 3.25
N ARG A 7 18.65 11.79 4.51
CA ARG A 7 18.48 10.69 5.48
C ARG A 7 17.02 10.41 5.81
N LEU A 8 16.15 11.42 5.76
CA LEU A 8 14.71 11.23 6.00
C LEU A 8 14.07 10.28 4.96
N PHE A 9 14.63 10.23 3.75
CA PHE A 9 14.12 9.39 2.66
C PHE A 9 14.83 8.04 2.56
N THR A 10 16.05 7.91 3.09
CA THR A 10 16.84 6.68 2.98
C THR A 10 16.83 5.83 4.25
N ASP A 11 16.69 6.43 5.43
CA ASP A 11 16.77 5.70 6.70
C ASP A 11 15.66 4.64 6.82
N HIS A 12 14.43 4.95 6.37
CA HIS A 12 13.33 3.99 6.41
C HIS A 12 13.47 2.87 5.36
N PRO A 13 13.66 3.14 4.05
CA PRO A 13 13.90 2.08 3.07
C PRO A 13 15.07 1.17 3.45
N HIS A 14 16.18 1.74 3.93
CA HIS A 14 17.34 0.94 4.36
C HIS A 14 17.03 0.08 5.59
N SER A 15 16.13 0.50 6.49
CA SER A 15 15.72 -0.32 7.64
C SER A 15 14.95 -1.58 7.26
N VAL A 16 14.47 -1.67 6.02
CA VAL A 16 13.76 -2.81 5.44
C VAL A 16 14.50 -3.38 4.22
N ASP A 17 15.81 -3.13 4.11
CA ASP A 17 16.68 -3.61 3.03
C ASP A 17 16.23 -3.22 1.61
N GLU A 18 15.65 -2.02 1.46
CA GLU A 18 15.14 -1.49 0.19
C GLU A 18 15.83 -0.19 -0.22
N THR A 19 16.00 0.00 -1.53
CA THR A 19 16.32 1.33 -2.06
C THR A 19 15.09 2.24 -1.99
N TYR A 20 15.32 3.56 -1.95
CA TYR A 20 14.22 4.54 -1.97
C TYR A 20 13.22 4.32 -3.12
N LEU A 21 13.71 3.96 -4.32
CA LEU A 21 12.86 3.74 -5.48
C LEU A 21 12.05 2.44 -5.37
N GLU A 22 12.59 1.37 -4.81
CA GLU A 22 11.86 0.12 -4.57
C GLU A 22 10.75 0.32 -3.54
N HIS A 23 11.08 1.02 -2.46
CA HIS A 23 10.11 1.35 -1.41
C HIS A 23 9.01 2.26 -1.94
N MET A 24 9.37 3.34 -2.64
CA MET A 24 8.42 4.29 -3.23
C MET A 24 7.49 3.63 -4.24
N LYS A 25 8.02 2.75 -5.13
CA LYS A 25 7.20 2.02 -6.11
C LYS A 25 6.19 1.10 -5.41
N PHE A 26 6.63 0.35 -4.40
CA PHE A 26 5.75 -0.54 -3.66
C PHE A 26 4.68 0.23 -2.88
N ALA A 27 5.09 1.27 -2.13
CA ALA A 27 4.18 2.12 -1.37
C ALA A 27 3.17 2.81 -2.29
N GLY A 28 3.60 3.30 -3.46
CA GLY A 28 2.70 3.90 -4.46
C GLY A 28 1.69 2.90 -5.04
N TRP A 29 2.14 1.70 -5.40
CA TRP A 29 1.24 0.62 -5.84
C TRP A 29 0.23 0.25 -4.75
N PHE A 30 0.70 0.11 -3.51
CA PHE A 30 -0.14 -0.23 -2.36
C PHE A 30 -1.19 0.85 -2.10
N ALA A 31 -0.79 2.12 -2.05
CA ALA A 31 -1.68 3.25 -1.86
C ALA A 31 -2.76 3.32 -2.95
N GLY A 32 -2.38 3.14 -4.22
CA GLY A 32 -3.33 3.11 -5.34
C GLY A 32 -4.35 1.98 -5.22
N ARG A 33 -3.91 0.76 -4.90
CA ARG A 33 -4.81 -0.39 -4.69
C ARG A 33 -5.72 -0.19 -3.48
N LEU A 34 -5.22 0.40 -2.39
CA LEU A 34 -6.01 0.68 -1.19
C LEU A 34 -7.09 1.73 -1.47
N PHE A 35 -6.75 2.79 -2.19
CA PHE A 35 -7.71 3.82 -2.60
C PHE A 35 -8.84 3.24 -3.47
N LEU A 36 -8.49 2.37 -4.43
CA LEU A 36 -9.47 1.67 -5.25
C LEU A 36 -10.36 0.72 -4.43
N ALA A 37 -9.78 0.00 -3.47
CA ALA A 37 -10.55 -0.90 -2.59
C ALA A 37 -11.52 -0.11 -1.71
N ALA A 38 -11.08 1.03 -1.16
CA ALA A 38 -11.92 1.95 -0.39
C ALA A 38 -13.05 2.54 -1.25
N SER A 39 -12.74 2.96 -2.48
CA SER A 39 -13.73 3.47 -3.43
C SER A 39 -14.77 2.40 -3.79
N ALA A 40 -14.34 1.15 -4.03
CA ALA A 40 -15.25 0.04 -4.29
C ALA A 40 -16.15 -0.27 -3.08
N ALA A 41 -15.60 -0.25 -1.87
CA ALA A 41 -16.37 -0.43 -0.64
C ALA A 41 -17.38 0.70 -0.41
N LEU A 42 -17.01 1.95 -0.73
CA LEU A 42 -17.89 3.11 -0.64
C LEU A 42 -19.07 2.99 -1.62
N VAL A 43 -18.80 2.63 -2.88
CA VAL A 43 -19.88 2.43 -3.85
C VAL A 43 -20.77 1.25 -3.43
N HIS A 44 -20.20 0.15 -2.94
CA HIS A 44 -20.97 -0.97 -2.39
C HIS A 44 -21.85 -0.55 -1.20
N ALA A 45 -21.37 0.32 -0.31
CA ALA A 45 -22.15 0.81 0.81
C ALA A 45 -23.39 1.63 0.38
N LEU A 46 -23.32 2.31 -0.77
CA LEU A 46 -24.44 3.03 -1.37
C LEU A 46 -25.32 2.13 -2.25
N LEU A 47 -24.70 1.19 -2.97
CA LEU A 47 -25.30 0.30 -3.96
C LEU A 47 -24.87 -1.15 -3.66
N PRO A 48 -25.56 -1.86 -2.74
CA PRO A 48 -25.10 -3.13 -2.18
C PRO A 48 -25.00 -4.28 -3.19
N PHE A 49 -25.59 -4.15 -4.38
CA PHE A 49 -25.48 -5.11 -5.48
C PHE A 49 -24.23 -4.90 -6.36
N THR A 50 -23.41 -3.89 -6.08
CA THR A 50 -22.17 -3.61 -6.82
C THR A 50 -20.95 -4.00 -5.99
N PHE A 51 -19.87 -4.48 -6.62
CA PHE A 51 -18.56 -4.71 -5.97
C PHE A 51 -18.54 -5.65 -4.73
N GLU A 52 -19.51 -6.55 -4.58
CA GLU A 52 -19.72 -7.38 -3.36
C GLU A 52 -18.47 -8.05 -2.78
N LYS A 53 -17.52 -8.48 -3.62
CA LYS A 53 -16.27 -9.14 -3.20
C LYS A 53 -15.01 -8.40 -3.65
N THR A 54 -15.15 -7.27 -4.34
CA THR A 54 -14.03 -6.57 -4.98
C THR A 54 -13.10 -5.98 -3.94
N ALA A 55 -13.63 -5.23 -2.98
CA ALA A 55 -12.84 -4.60 -1.92
C ALA A 55 -12.08 -5.67 -1.11
N SER A 56 -12.77 -6.70 -0.60
CA SER A 56 -12.16 -7.76 0.20
C SER A 56 -11.08 -8.54 -0.57
N ARG A 57 -11.31 -8.85 -1.86
CA ARG A 57 -10.30 -9.52 -2.69
C ARG A 57 -9.05 -8.66 -2.85
N MET A 58 -9.22 -7.35 -3.07
CA MET A 58 -8.09 -6.41 -3.19
C MET A 58 -7.31 -6.27 -1.89
N ILE A 59 -8.00 -6.16 -0.75
CA ILE A 59 -7.34 -6.14 0.58
C ILE A 59 -6.56 -7.43 0.81
N ASN A 60 -7.14 -8.61 0.52
CA ASN A 60 -6.46 -9.89 0.69
C ASN A 60 -5.21 -10.01 -0.20
N GLU A 61 -5.29 -9.58 -1.46
CA GLU A 61 -4.13 -9.55 -2.36
C GLU A 61 -3.02 -8.65 -1.80
N MET A 62 -3.37 -7.44 -1.37
CA MET A 62 -2.43 -6.50 -0.77
C MET A 62 -1.81 -7.03 0.53
N HIS A 63 -2.63 -7.64 1.40
CA HIS A 63 -2.17 -8.25 2.65
C HIS A 63 -1.18 -9.38 2.38
N HIS A 64 -1.48 -10.28 1.44
CA HIS A 64 -0.57 -11.37 1.08
C HIS A 64 0.75 -10.85 0.51
N ARG A 65 0.72 -9.83 -0.37
CA ARG A 65 1.93 -9.23 -0.91
C ARG A 65 2.75 -8.49 0.15
N MET A 66 2.10 -7.80 1.10
CA MET A 66 2.78 -7.15 2.22
C MET A 66 3.45 -8.17 3.14
N HIS A 67 2.75 -9.24 3.49
CA HIS A 67 3.27 -10.29 4.36
C HIS A 67 4.46 -11.03 3.73
N ASN A 68 4.40 -11.29 2.42
CA ASN A 68 5.50 -11.94 1.69
C ASN A 68 6.70 -11.01 1.45
N ARG A 69 6.55 -9.70 1.70
CA ARG A 69 7.63 -8.71 1.62
C ARG A 69 8.40 -8.59 2.94
N SER A 70 7.78 -8.93 4.07
CA SER A 70 8.41 -8.84 5.41
C SER A 70 9.04 -10.16 5.88
N ARG A 71 9.37 -11.07 4.96
CA ARG A 71 9.93 -12.41 5.26
C ARG A 71 11.23 -12.62 4.51
#